data_AF-A0A919ZSJ1-F1
#
_entry.id   AF-A0A919ZSJ1-F1
#
_cell.length_a   1.000
_cell.length_b   1.000
_cell.length_c   1.000
_cell.angle_alpha   90.00
_cell.angle_beta   90.00
_cell.angle_gamma   90.00
#
_symmetry.space_group_name_H-M   'P 1'
#
loop_
_entity.id
_entity.type
_entity.pdbx_description
1 polymer ?
#
loop_
_entity_poly.entity_id
_entity_poly.type
_entity_poly.pdbx_seq_one_letter_code
_entity_poly.pdbx_strand_id
1 'polypeptide(L)'
;MEGNAVFFQHLYHARSLNDIGIIKQTMRPSLFSCYCGDEGLDTIINRFLNNGIKLYNYTWAIDQQLAYEMGSWFTAYLVNFHGEEKILDFWINTQTGILFEDNFIEMFGKDYRTYVDEFEEFIRNNDEETIMSILPTN
;
A
#
# COMPACT_ATOMS: atom_id res chain seq x y z
N MET A 1 5.55 -2.11 8.68
CA MET A 1 4.18 -2.38 8.20
C MET A 1 4.30 -3.44 7.13
N GLU A 2 3.60 -4.56 7.29
CA GLU A 2 3.78 -5.74 6.42
C GLU A 2 3.43 -5.49 4.95
N GLY A 3 2.49 -4.58 4.66
CA GLY A 3 2.12 -4.24 3.29
C GLY A 3 3.28 -3.74 2.41
N ASN A 4 4.33 -3.16 3.01
CA ASN A 4 5.56 -2.82 2.28
C ASN A 4 6.22 -4.06 1.67
N ALA A 5 6.33 -5.14 2.44
CA ALA A 5 6.91 -6.38 1.97
C ALA A 5 6.05 -7.00 0.86
N VAL A 6 4.72 -6.91 0.97
CA VAL A 6 3.79 -7.38 -0.08
C VAL A 6 3.97 -6.62 -1.39
N PHE A 7 4.01 -5.28 -1.35
CA PHE A 7 4.26 -4.47 -2.54
C PHE A 7 5.57 -4.87 -3.23
N PHE A 8 6.67 -4.93 -2.47
CA PHE A 8 7.97 -5.31 -3.02
C PHE A 8 8.02 -6.76 -3.49
N GLN A 9 7.25 -7.68 -2.89
CA GLN A 9 7.09 -9.05 -3.38
C GLN A 9 6.47 -9.05 -4.78
N HIS A 10 5.38 -8.32 -5.00
CA HIS A 10 4.75 -8.21 -6.33
C HIS A 10 5.70 -7.59 -7.36
N LEU A 11 6.38 -6.51 -6.97
CA LEU A 11 7.33 -5.81 -7.83
C LEU A 11 8.53 -6.69 -8.23
N TYR A 12 9.17 -7.36 -7.27
CA TYR A 12 10.31 -8.21 -7.54
C TYR A 12 9.91 -9.49 -8.28
N HIS A 13 8.71 -10.00 -8.05
CA HIS A 13 8.17 -11.10 -8.85
C HIS A 13 8.03 -10.69 -10.33
N ALA A 14 7.41 -9.55 -10.61
CA ALA A 14 7.26 -9.02 -11.97
C ALA A 14 8.63 -8.82 -12.66
N ARG A 15 9.60 -8.24 -11.93
CA ARG A 15 11.00 -8.10 -12.41
C ARG A 15 11.69 -9.42 -12.68
N SER A 16 11.48 -10.43 -11.84
CA SER A 16 12.07 -11.77 -12.00
C SER A 16 11.59 -12.47 -13.28
N LEU A 17 10.40 -12.10 -13.76
CA LEU A 17 9.81 -12.60 -15.00
C LEU A 17 10.13 -11.70 -16.20
N ASN A 18 10.85 -10.59 -15.99
CA ASN A 18 11.10 -9.56 -16.98
C ASN A 18 9.82 -9.03 -17.64
N ASP A 19 8.74 -8.94 -16.85
CA ASP A 19 7.43 -8.44 -17.27
C ASP A 19 6.81 -7.62 -16.13
N ILE A 20 7.10 -6.31 -16.12
CA ILE A 20 6.60 -5.38 -15.10
C ILE A 20 5.07 -5.27 -15.12
N GLY A 21 4.41 -5.56 -16.26
CA GLY A 21 2.96 -5.50 -16.40
C GLY A 21 2.22 -6.49 -15.49
N ILE A 22 2.89 -7.56 -15.06
CA ILE A 22 2.36 -8.54 -14.10
C ILE A 22 2.04 -7.91 -12.75
N ILE A 23 2.71 -6.81 -12.36
CA ILE A 23 2.40 -6.14 -11.09
C ILE A 23 0.95 -5.67 -11.05
N LYS A 24 0.42 -5.14 -12.16
CA LYS A 24 -0.98 -4.73 -12.27
C LYS A 24 -1.92 -5.92 -12.14
N GLN A 25 -1.59 -7.04 -12.77
CA GLN A 25 -2.42 -8.25 -12.69
C GLN A 25 -2.48 -8.82 -11.28
N THR A 26 -1.36 -8.79 -10.56
CA THR A 26 -1.25 -9.40 -9.23
C THR A 26 -1.70 -8.49 -8.10
N MET A 27 -1.55 -7.16 -8.22
CA MET A 27 -2.03 -6.20 -7.22
C MET A 27 -3.49 -5.78 -7.42
N ARG A 28 -4.04 -5.79 -8.64
CA ARG A 28 -5.46 -5.45 -8.85
C ARG A 28 -6.43 -6.20 -7.91
N PRO A 29 -6.37 -7.53 -7.76
CA PRO A 29 -7.31 -8.25 -6.90
C PRO A 29 -7.17 -7.90 -5.41
N SER A 30 -6.02 -7.39 -4.94
CA SER A 30 -5.85 -6.99 -3.55
C SER A 30 -6.60 -5.71 -3.17
N LEU A 31 -7.18 -5.00 -4.13
CA LEU A 31 -8.04 -3.85 -3.86
C LEU A 31 -9.47 -4.05 -4.39
N PHE A 32 -9.58 -4.57 -5.61
CA PHE A 32 -10.83 -4.61 -6.38
C PHE A 32 -11.53 -5.98 -6.39
N SER A 33 -11.10 -6.93 -5.54
CA SER A 33 -11.77 -8.22 -5.40
C SER A 33 -12.07 -8.53 -3.94
N CYS A 34 -12.97 -9.49 -3.74
CA CYS A 34 -13.08 -10.18 -2.45
C CYS A 34 -11.90 -11.16 -2.32
N TYR A 35 -11.42 -11.36 -1.10
CA TYR A 35 -10.36 -12.32 -0.86
C TYR A 35 -10.92 -13.75 -0.85
N CYS A 36 -10.10 -14.74 -1.22
CA CYS A 36 -10.53 -16.14 -1.19
C CYS A 36 -10.93 -16.55 0.24
N GLY A 37 -12.18 -16.97 0.42
CA GLY A 37 -12.75 -17.31 1.73
C GLY A 37 -13.75 -16.28 2.28
N ASP A 38 -13.83 -15.10 1.67
CA ASP A 38 -14.74 -14.02 2.03
C ASP A 38 -16.05 -14.07 1.22
N GLU A 39 -16.62 -15.27 1.02
CA GLU A 39 -17.86 -15.42 0.26
C GLU A 39 -18.98 -14.53 0.84
N GLY A 40 -19.46 -13.58 0.04
CA GLY A 40 -20.51 -12.64 0.42
C GLY A 40 -20.04 -11.33 1.06
N LEU A 41 -18.73 -11.13 1.26
CA LEU A 41 -18.19 -9.82 1.65
C LEU A 41 -17.86 -8.95 0.43
N ASP A 42 -17.87 -7.64 0.65
CA ASP A 42 -17.52 -6.64 -0.35
C ASP A 42 -16.02 -6.68 -0.70
N THR A 43 -15.64 -5.97 -1.76
CA THR A 43 -14.23 -5.75 -2.15
C THR A 43 -13.41 -5.13 -1.01
N ILE A 44 -12.10 -5.36 -1.03
CA ILE A 44 -11.17 -4.85 0.00
C ILE A 44 -11.26 -3.32 0.11
N ILE A 45 -11.32 -2.61 -1.02
CA ILE A 45 -11.48 -1.15 -1.03
C ILE A 45 -12.77 -0.70 -0.32
N ASN A 46 -13.91 -1.33 -0.62
CA ASN A 46 -15.18 -0.96 0.00
C ASN A 46 -15.19 -1.28 1.50
N ARG A 47 -14.61 -2.43 1.89
CA ARG A 47 -14.49 -2.78 3.31
C ARG A 47 -13.66 -1.76 4.09
N PHE A 48 -12.55 -1.31 3.52
CA PHE A 48 -11.71 -0.26 4.12
C PHE A 48 -12.44 1.07 4.19
N LEU A 49 -13.03 1.54 3.08
CA LEU A 49 -13.64 2.85 2.99
C LEU A 49 -14.93 3.00 3.82
N ASN A 50 -15.60 1.88 4.16
CA ASN A 50 -16.91 1.87 4.83
C ASN A 50 -16.84 1.54 6.34
N ASN A 51 -15.72 1.06 6.87
CA ASN A 51 -15.63 0.67 8.28
C ASN A 51 -15.16 1.79 9.23
N GLY A 52 -14.67 2.91 8.68
CA GLY A 52 -14.19 4.07 9.46
C GLY A 52 -12.87 3.87 10.20
N ILE A 53 -12.15 2.78 9.95
CA ILE A 53 -10.88 2.46 10.60
C ILE A 53 -9.73 2.97 9.73
N LYS A 54 -8.90 3.84 10.30
CA LYS A 54 -7.69 4.34 9.63
C LYS A 54 -6.64 3.24 9.49
N LEU A 55 -5.87 3.28 8.40
CA LEU A 55 -4.86 2.25 8.08
C LEU A 55 -3.90 1.96 9.25
N TYR A 56 -3.46 2.99 9.96
CA TYR A 56 -2.54 2.87 11.09
C TYR A 56 -3.17 2.31 12.38
N ASN A 57 -4.50 2.13 12.41
CA ASN A 57 -5.22 1.52 13.53
C ASN A 57 -5.52 0.03 13.29
N TYR A 58 -5.18 -0.52 12.12
CA TYR A 58 -5.34 -1.94 11.88
C TYR A 58 -4.36 -2.75 12.72
N THR A 59 -4.90 -3.78 13.36
CA THR A 59 -4.15 -4.77 14.14
C THR A 59 -4.51 -6.17 13.66
N TRP A 60 -3.73 -7.16 14.07
CA TRP A 60 -4.01 -8.58 13.84
C TRP A 60 -5.43 -9.01 14.26
N ALA A 61 -6.01 -8.37 15.27
CA ALA A 61 -7.34 -8.72 15.79
C ALA A 61 -8.50 -8.09 15.01
N ILE A 62 -8.24 -7.08 14.16
CA ILE A 62 -9.29 -6.35 13.43
C ILE A 62 -9.52 -7.02 12.08
N ASP A 63 -8.51 -6.98 11.22
CA ASP A 63 -8.57 -7.55 9.87
C ASP A 63 -7.15 -7.58 9.33
N GLN A 64 -6.48 -8.72 9.53
CA GLN A 64 -5.11 -8.90 9.10
C GLN A 64 -5.01 -8.71 7.58
N GLN A 65 -5.90 -9.35 6.81
CA GLN A 65 -5.85 -9.32 5.35
C GLN A 65 -5.91 -7.87 4.84
N LEU A 66 -6.85 -7.09 5.35
CA LEU A 66 -6.99 -5.70 4.96
C LEU A 66 -5.73 -4.89 5.31
N ALA A 67 -5.10 -5.14 6.47
CA ALA A 67 -3.84 -4.49 6.83
C ALA A 67 -2.69 -4.77 5.84
N TYR A 68 -2.57 -6.01 5.33
CA TYR A 68 -1.57 -6.37 4.32
C TYR A 68 -1.86 -5.69 2.99
N GLU A 69 -3.10 -5.78 2.52
CA GLU A 69 -3.48 -5.34 1.18
C GLU A 69 -3.57 -3.82 1.08
N MET A 70 -4.21 -3.15 2.03
CA MET A 70 -4.22 -1.68 2.05
C MET A 70 -2.83 -1.12 2.33
N GLY A 71 -2.01 -1.80 3.13
CA GLY A 71 -0.62 -1.43 3.34
C GLY A 71 0.23 -1.53 2.06
N SER A 72 -0.05 -2.50 1.18
CA SER A 72 0.67 -2.66 -0.09
C SER A 72 0.30 -1.57 -1.09
N TRP A 73 -0.98 -1.22 -1.18
CA TRP A 73 -1.46 -0.09 -1.97
C TRP A 73 -1.00 1.27 -1.44
N PHE A 74 -0.93 1.44 -0.12
CA PHE A 74 -0.32 2.63 0.47
C PHE A 74 1.17 2.74 0.15
N THR A 75 1.89 1.62 0.14
CA THR A 75 3.30 1.60 -0.28
C THR A 75 3.43 1.97 -1.75
N ALA A 76 2.59 1.43 -2.64
CA ALA A 76 2.55 1.80 -4.05
C ALA A 76 2.29 3.30 -4.25
N TYR A 77 1.37 3.87 -3.47
CA TYR A 77 1.10 5.30 -3.47
C TYR A 77 2.35 6.11 -3.12
N LEU A 78 3.06 5.76 -2.05
CA LEU A 78 4.31 6.44 -1.68
C LEU A 78 5.39 6.28 -2.75
N VAL A 79 5.56 5.09 -3.34
CA VAL A 79 6.52 4.84 -4.42
C VAL A 79 6.23 5.70 -5.64
N ASN A 80 4.96 5.89 -6.00
CA ASN A 80 4.57 6.73 -7.13
C ASN A 80 5.00 8.21 -6.96
N PHE A 81 5.07 8.72 -5.72
CA PHE A 81 5.54 10.09 -5.46
C PHE A 81 7.05 10.19 -5.22
N HIS A 82 7.64 9.19 -4.59
CA HIS A 82 8.98 9.29 -4.00
C HIS A 82 10.03 8.38 -4.64
N GLY A 83 9.59 7.43 -5.46
CA GLY A 83 10.44 6.36 -5.96
C GLY A 83 10.70 5.27 -4.93
N GLU A 84 11.12 4.10 -5.42
CA GLU A 84 11.35 2.90 -4.60
C GLU A 84 12.53 3.07 -3.63
N GLU A 85 13.61 3.70 -4.08
CA GLU A 85 14.84 3.91 -3.30
C GLU A 85 14.54 4.62 -1.98
N LYS A 86 13.67 5.63 -2.01
CA LYS A 86 13.29 6.39 -0.83
C LYS A 86 12.53 5.55 0.20
N ILE A 87 11.75 4.57 -0.25
CA ILE A 87 11.07 3.63 0.66
C ILE A 87 12.08 2.67 1.29
N LEU A 88 13.05 2.19 0.51
CA LEU A 88 14.12 1.31 1.02
C LEU A 88 14.98 2.03 2.06
N ASP A 89 15.42 3.25 1.76
CA ASP A 89 16.20 4.09 2.66
C ASP A 89 15.45 4.37 3.96
N PHE A 90 14.15 4.64 3.88
CA PHE A 90 13.31 4.80 5.06
C PHE A 90 13.41 3.57 5.98
N TRP A 91 13.21 2.37 5.45
CA TRP A 91 13.27 1.16 6.28
C TRP A 91 14.68 0.87 6.82
N ILE A 92 15.74 1.16 6.06
CA ILE A 92 17.13 1.06 6.53
C ILE A 92 17.37 2.02 7.71
N ASN A 93 16.93 3.27 7.58
CA ASN A 93 17.12 4.30 8.61
C ASN A 93 16.36 4.00 9.91
N THR A 94 15.20 3.33 9.85
CA THR A 94 14.52 2.91 11.09
C THR A 94 15.35 1.92 11.94
N GLN A 95 16.37 1.28 11.36
CA GLN A 95 17.27 0.37 12.07
C GLN A 95 18.46 1.08 12.74
N THR A 96 18.65 2.38 12.48
CA THR A 96 19.80 3.15 13.00
C THR A 96 19.50 3.90 14.30
N GLY A 97 18.29 3.76 14.83
CA GLY A 97 17.85 4.39 16.08
C GLY A 97 17.04 5.68 15.91
N ILE A 98 16.79 6.12 14.67
CA ILE A 98 15.83 7.19 14.38
C ILE A 98 14.41 6.66 14.61
N LEU A 99 13.59 7.42 15.32
CA LEU A 99 12.20 7.05 15.58
C LEU A 99 11.41 7.02 14.26
N PHE A 100 10.42 6.12 14.17
CA PHE A 100 9.61 5.94 12.97
C PHE A 100 8.99 7.25 12.47
N GLU A 101 8.37 8.04 13.35
CA GLU A 101 7.68 9.27 12.97
C GLU A 101 8.65 10.33 12.45
N ASP A 102 9.78 10.52 13.13
CA ASP A 102 10.82 11.46 12.72
C ASP A 102 11.43 11.07 11.36
N ASN A 103 11.81 9.79 11.22
CA ASN A 103 12.34 9.27 9.96
C ASN A 103 11.32 9.38 8.82
N PHE A 104 10.02 9.19 9.10
CA PHE A 104 8.98 9.31 8.09
C PHE A 104 8.87 10.75 7.57
N ILE A 105 8.94 11.74 8.47
CA ILE A 105 8.94 13.16 8.10
C ILE A 105 10.21 13.52 7.32
N GLU A 106 11.38 13.08 7.77
CA GLU A 106 12.66 13.33 7.07
C GLU A 106 12.66 12.76 5.65
N MET A 107 12.16 11.53 5.48
CA MET A 107 12.14 10.85 4.19
C MET A 107 11.01 11.36 3.28
N PHE A 108 9.82 11.64 3.78
CA PHE A 108 8.64 11.90 2.94
C PHE A 108 8.08 13.33 3.04
N GLY A 109 8.66 14.18 3.87
CA GLY A 109 8.36 15.61 3.99
C GLY A 109 7.11 15.97 4.80
N LYS A 110 6.33 14.97 5.23
CA LYS A 110 5.15 15.13 6.10
C LYS A 110 4.90 13.83 6.86
N ASP A 111 4.08 13.90 7.90
CA ASP A 111 3.80 12.75 8.74
C ASP A 111 2.97 11.68 8.02
N TYR A 112 3.06 10.45 8.52
CA TYR A 112 2.40 9.31 7.90
C TYR A 112 0.88 9.35 7.99
N ARG A 113 0.29 10.05 8.99
CA ARG A 113 -1.18 10.13 9.13
C ARG A 113 -1.75 11.01 8.03
N THR A 114 -1.09 12.13 7.75
CA THR A 114 -1.43 12.98 6.60
C THR A 114 -1.37 12.21 5.28
N TYR A 115 -0.33 11.41 5.03
CA TYR A 115 -0.27 10.56 3.85
C TYR A 115 -1.38 9.49 3.81
N VAL A 116 -1.73 8.89 4.95
CA VAL A 116 -2.82 7.92 5.02
C VAL A 116 -4.16 8.58 4.66
N ASP A 117 -4.40 9.80 5.13
CA ASP A 117 -5.61 10.56 4.80
C ASP A 117 -5.68 10.90 3.30
N GLU A 118 -4.58 11.37 2.71
CA GLU A 118 -4.51 11.64 1.27
C GLU A 118 -4.65 10.38 0.41
N PHE A 119 -4.07 9.26 0.85
CA PHE A 119 -4.23 7.97 0.19
C PHE A 119 -5.69 7.50 0.23
N GLU A 120 -6.35 7.64 1.38
CA GLU A 120 -7.77 7.31 1.51
C GLU A 120 -8.63 8.20 0.60
N GLU A 121 -8.37 9.51 0.55
CA GLU A 121 -9.04 10.43 -0.39
C GLU A 121 -8.77 10.05 -1.84
N PHE A 122 -7.53 9.67 -2.17
CA PHE A 122 -7.15 9.25 -3.51
C PHE A 122 -7.97 8.03 -3.95
N ILE A 123 -7.99 6.94 -3.19
CA ILE A 123 -8.73 5.73 -3.59
C ILE A 123 -10.26 5.93 -3.52
N ARG A 124 -10.75 6.86 -2.71
CA ARG A 124 -12.19 7.18 -2.60
C ARG A 124 -12.69 7.97 -3.80
N ASN A 125 -11.88 8.89 -4.32
CA ASN A 125 -12.32 9.89 -5.30
C ASN A 125 -11.87 9.59 -6.74
N ASN A 126 -11.17 8.48 -6.98
CA ASN A 126 -10.65 8.11 -8.29
C ASN A 126 -11.20 6.75 -8.74
N ASP A 127 -11.26 6.56 -10.05
CA ASP A 127 -11.66 5.28 -10.64
C ASP A 127 -10.53 4.24 -10.61
N GLU A 128 -10.88 3.00 -10.95
CA GLU A 128 -9.92 1.89 -10.98
C GLU A 128 -8.73 2.19 -11.90
N GLU A 129 -8.94 2.79 -13.07
CA GLU A 129 -7.86 3.10 -14.01
C GLU A 129 -6.83 4.06 -13.39
N THR A 130 -7.31 5.12 -12.75
CA THR A 130 -6.46 6.12 -12.08
C THR A 130 -5.74 5.51 -10.89
N ILE A 131 -6.41 4.69 -10.08
CA ILE A 131 -5.77 4.00 -8.94
C ILE A 131 -4.69 3.04 -9.45
N MET A 132 -4.98 2.26 -10.50
CA MET A 132 -4.04 1.31 -11.11
C MET A 132 -2.85 2.01 -11.79
N SER A 133 -2.96 3.30 -12.10
CA SER A 133 -1.89 4.07 -12.77
C SER A 133 -0.68 4.36 -11.87
N ILE A 134 -0.83 4.28 -10.54
CA ILE A 134 0.27 4.49 -9.59
C ILE A 134 1.25 3.31 -9.56
N LEU A 135 0.87 2.17 -10.14
CA LEU A 135 1.72 0.99 -10.19
C LEU A 135 2.80 1.15 -11.27
N PRO A 136 4.04 0.69 -11.00
CA PRO A 136 5.16 0.75 -11.94
C PRO A 136 4.81 0.21 -13.34
N THR A 137 5.30 0.90 -14.37
CA THR A 137 5.08 0.53 -15.77
C THR A 137 6.34 0.17 -16.55
N ASN A 138 7.53 0.46 -16.01
CA ASN A 138 8.84 0.20 -16.62
C ASN A 138 9.85 -0.25 -15.57
#